data_AF-A0A352FMJ5-F1
#
_entry.id   AF-A0A352FMJ5-F1
#
_cell.length_a   1.000
_cell.length_b   1.000
_cell.length_c   1.000
_cell.angle_alpha   90.00
_cell.angle_beta   90.00
_cell.angle_gamma   90.00
#
_symmetry.space_group_name_H-M   'P 1'
#
loop_
_entity.id
_entity.type
_entity.pdbx_description
1 polymer ?
#
loop_
_entity_poly.entity_id
_entity_poly.type
_entity_poly.pdbx_seq_one_letter_code
_entity_poly.pdbx_strand_id
1 'polypeptide(L)' 'MLEQFEECGWLKQKHCAYQIMSEFGEEWVYINKNRNYGIVKEVLDEFQKITPDDVVWSRGRQLWRRREEWDAPDSRMVR' A
#
# COMPACT_ATOMS: atom_id res chain seq x y z
N MET A 1 6.71 2.59 6.37
CA MET A 1 5.33 2.22 5.97
C MET A 1 4.48 1.73 7.14
N LEU A 2 4.78 0.60 7.82
CA LEU A 2 3.91 0.10 8.91
C LEU A 2 3.63 1.14 10.01
N GLU A 3 4.68 1.77 10.54
CA GLU A 3 4.55 2.83 11.55
C GLU A 3 3.61 3.96 11.10
N GLN A 4 3.72 4.39 9.84
CA GLN A 4 2.86 5.42 9.25
C GLN A 4 1.41 4.97 9.12
N PHE A 5 1.19 3.68 8.85
CA PHE A 5 -0.15 3.09 8.84
C PHE A 5 -0.75 3.07 10.25
N GLU A 6 0.04 2.72 11.26
CA GLU A 6 -0.39 2.68 12.65
C GLU A 6 -0.72 4.08 13.18
N GLU A 7 0.03 5.10 12.77
CA GLU A 7 -0.21 6.50 13.14
C GLU A 7 -1.46 7.08 12.45
N CYS A 8 -1.62 6.86 11.14
CA CYS A 8 -2.66 7.52 10.34
C CYS A 8 -3.94 6.67 10.17
N GLY A 9 -3.88 5.36 10.40
CA GLY A 9 -4.93 4.38 10.09
C GLY A 9 -5.13 4.08 8.59
N TRP A 10 -4.41 4.77 7.71
CA TRP A 10 -4.42 4.55 6.27
C TRP A 10 -3.11 5.01 5.63
N LEU A 11 -2.83 4.51 4.42
CA LEU A 11 -1.66 4.88 3.63
C LEU A 11 -1.98 5.01 2.15
N LYS A 12 -1.73 6.19 1.57
CA LYS A 12 -1.84 6.38 0.12
C LYS A 12 -0.63 5.83 -0.60
N GLN A 13 -0.85 4.97 -1.59
CA GLN A 13 0.22 4.34 -2.37
C GLN A 13 1.16 5.35 -3.01
N LYS A 14 0.61 6.43 -3.57
CA LYS A 14 1.41 7.51 -4.16
C LYS A 14 2.41 8.10 -3.15
N HIS A 15 1.97 8.40 -1.93
CA HIS A 15 2.83 9.01 -0.91
C HIS A 15 3.93 8.03 -0.47
N CYS A 16 3.56 6.77 -0.21
CA CYS A 16 4.53 5.73 0.13
C CYS A 16 5.56 5.54 -0.98
N ALA A 17 5.15 5.51 -2.25
CA ALA A 17 6.06 5.38 -3.37
C ALA A 17 7.04 6.57 -3.46
N TYR A 18 6.57 7.81 -3.32
CA TYR A 18 7.46 8.97 -3.31
C TYR A 18 8.48 8.93 -2.17
N GLN A 19 8.06 8.53 -0.98
CA GLN A 19 8.95 8.45 0.16
C GLN A 19 9.99 7.34 -0.01
N ILE A 20 9.55 6.16 -0.47
CA ILE A 20 10.45 5.04 -0.78
C ILE A 20 11.49 5.47 -1.82
N MET A 21 11.05 6.12 -2.90
CA MET A 21 11.93 6.64 -3.93
C MET A 21 12.94 7.65 -3.36
N SER A 22 12.50 8.54 -2.47
CA SER A 22 13.33 9.58 -1.88
C SER A 22 14.35 9.04 -0.86
N GLU A 23 14.02 7.98 -0.14
CA GLU A 23 14.86 7.43 0.95
C GLU A 23 15.75 6.28 0.47
N PHE A 24 15.27 5.46 -0.46
CA PHE A 24 15.92 4.20 -0.86
C PHE A 24 16.26 4.11 -2.34
N GLY A 25 15.79 5.04 -3.19
CA GLY A 25 16.10 5.07 -4.62
C GLY A 25 14.96 4.60 -5.54
N GLU A 26 15.12 4.90 -6.83
CA GLU A 26 14.12 4.66 -7.87
C GLU A 26 13.89 3.17 -8.17
N GLU A 27 14.82 2.29 -7.80
CA GLU A 27 14.72 0.85 -8.03
C GLU A 27 13.57 0.17 -7.25
N TRP A 28 13.08 0.82 -6.20
CA TRP A 28 11.99 0.31 -5.35
C TRP A 28 10.60 0.82 -5.77
N VAL A 29 10.56 1.62 -6.85
CA VAL A 29 9.32 2.13 -7.43
C VAL A 29 9.29 1.88 -8.93
N TYR A 30 8.12 2.05 -9.52
CA TYR A 30 7.97 2.02 -10.96
C TYR A 30 6.87 2.99 -11.39
N ILE A 31 6.90 3.40 -12.66
CA ILE A 31 5.82 4.17 -13.26
C ILE A 31 4.89 3.21 -13.99
N ASN A 32 3.63 3.14 -13.57
CA ASN A 32 2.64 2.29 -14.24
C ASN A 32 2.15 2.92 -15.57
N LYS A 33 1.34 2.17 -16.33
CA LYS A 33 0.80 2.62 -17.63
C LYS A 33 0.01 3.93 -17.55
N ASN A 34 -0.50 4.29 -16.37
CA ASN A 34 -1.25 5.52 -16.11
C ASN A 34 -0.37 6.67 -15.60
N ARG A 35 0.95 6.53 -15.66
CA ARG A 35 1.94 7.50 -15.16
C ARG A 35 1.88 7.76 -13.64
N ASN A 36 1.37 6.79 -12.87
CA ASN A 36 1.41 6.85 -11.41
C ASN A 36 2.59 6.04 -10.89
N TYR A 37 3.21 6.53 -9.81
CA TYR A 37 4.19 5.77 -9.04
C TYR A 37 3.54 4.58 -8.36
N GLY A 38 4.07 3.40 -8.64
CA GLY A 38 3.81 2.14 -7.94
C GLY A 38 5.02 1.74 -7.11
N ILE A 39 4.82 0.75 -6.23
CA ILE A 39 5.85 0.18 -5.35
C ILE A 39 6.12 -1.23 -5.85
N VAL A 40 7.38 -1.61 -5.99
CA VAL A 40 7.75 -2.93 -6.49
C VAL A 40 7.20 -4.06 -5.60
N LYS A 41 7.01 -5.23 -6.20
CA LYS A 41 6.29 -6.35 -5.57
C LYS A 41 6.97 -6.81 -4.28
N GLU A 42 8.29 -6.82 -4.25
CA GLU A 42 9.13 -7.26 -3.14
C GLU A 42 8.81 -6.47 -1.87
N VAL A 43 8.71 -5.14 -1.99
CA VAL A 43 8.38 -4.26 -0.87
C VAL A 43 6.93 -4.46 -0.42
N LEU A 44 6.01 -4.68 -1.36
CA LEU A 44 4.61 -4.96 -1.05
C LEU A 44 4.44 -6.31 -0.34
N ASP A 45 5.18 -7.34 -0.75
CA ASP A 45 5.18 -8.66 -0.13
C ASP A 45 5.72 -8.58 1.31
N GLU A 46 6.81 -7.85 1.56
CA GLU A 46 7.33 -7.64 2.91
C GLU A 46 6.36 -6.84 3.78
N PHE A 47 5.76 -5.78 3.22
CA PHE A 47 4.71 -5.04 3.92
C PHE A 47 3.53 -5.95 4.28
N GLN A 48 3.11 -6.79 3.35
CA GLN A 48 2.03 -7.75 3.55
C GLN A 48 2.33 -8.73 4.71
N LYS A 49 3.58 -9.18 4.87
CA LYS A 49 3.98 -10.12 5.95
C LYS A 49 3.95 -9.48 7.33
N ILE A 50 4.32 -8.20 7.43
CA ILE A 50 4.42 -7.49 8.72
C ILE A 50 3.10 -6.82 9.13
N THR A 51 2.16 -6.60 8.20
CA THR A 51 0.86 -6.01 8.51
C THR A 51 -0.19 -7.04 8.92
N PRO A 52 -1.09 -6.69 9.87
CA PRO A 52 -2.24 -7.52 10.23
C PRO A 52 -3.18 -7.86 9.04
N ASP A 53 -3.96 -8.95 9.17
CA ASP A 53 -4.89 -9.46 8.14
C ASP A 53 -6.05 -8.53 7.79
N ASP A 54 -6.39 -7.61 8.69
CA ASP A 54 -7.40 -6.59 8.48
C ASP A 54 -6.85 -5.37 7.72
N VAL A 55 -5.59 -5.35 7.30
CA VAL A 55 -5.07 -4.31 6.41
C VAL A 55 -5.39 -4.69 4.96
N VAL A 56 -6.18 -3.85 4.29
CA VAL A 56 -6.66 -4.05 2.92
C VAL A 56 -6.29 -2.89 2.03
N TRP A 57 -5.99 -3.18 0.76
CA TRP A 57 -5.78 -2.19 -0.28
C TRP A 57 -7.07 -1.90 -1.05
N SER A 58 -7.57 -0.67 -0.98
CA SER A 58 -8.73 -0.21 -1.74
C SER A 58 -8.31 0.26 -3.13
N ARG A 59 -8.82 -0.43 -4.16
CA ARG A 59 -8.54 -0.10 -5.57
C ARG A 59 -9.02 1.28 -5.96
N GLY A 60 -10.26 1.64 -5.61
CA GLY A 60 -10.86 2.91 -5.98
C GLY A 60 -10.16 4.11 -5.32
N ARG A 61 -9.60 3.91 -4.13
CA ARG A 61 -8.91 4.97 -3.38
C ARG A 61 -7.38 4.93 -3.46
N GLN A 62 -6.82 3.84 -3.99
CA GLN A 62 -5.37 3.60 -4.09
C GLN A 62 -4.64 3.77 -2.74
N LEU A 63 -5.23 3.21 -1.69
CA LEU A 63 -4.69 3.29 -0.34
C LEU A 63 -4.87 1.98 0.42
N TRP A 64 -3.98 1.75 1.39
CA TRP A 64 -4.20 0.76 2.44
C TRP A 64 -5.03 1.37 3.56
N ARG A 65 -6.00 0.63 4.08
CA ARG A 65 -6.84 0.99 5.23
C ARG A 65 -7.17 -0.27 6.03
N ARG A 66 -7.74 -0.10 7.22
CA ARG A 66 -8.40 -1.20 7.93
C ARG A 66 -9.61 -1.69 7.13
N ARG A 67 -9.86 -2.99 7.21
CA ARG A 67 -11.00 -3.69 6.65
C ARG A 67 -12.28 -3.17 7.31
N GLU A 68 -13.28 -2.94 6.49
CA GLU A 68 -14.63 -2.59 6.92
C GLU A 68 -15.54 -3.82 6.84
N GLU A 69 -16.66 -3.81 7.56
CA GLU A 69 -17.56 -4.97 7.66
C GLU A 69 -18.13 -5.43 6.31
N TRP A 70 -18.23 -4.51 5.34
CA TRP A 70 -18.75 -4.79 3.99
C TRP A 70 -17.66 -5.20 3.00
N ASP A 71 -16.39 -5.26 3.40
CA ASP A 71 -15.32 -5.75 2.55
C ASP A 71 -15.30 -7.28 2.49
N ALA A 72 -14.98 -7.83 1.31
CA ALA A 72 -14.89 -9.28 1.13
C ALA A 72 -13.80 -9.90 2.04
N PRO A 73 -14.11 -10.85 2.94
CA PRO A 73 -13.20 -11.31 3.99
C PRO A 73 -11.95 -12.03 3.48
N ASP A 74 -12.02 -12.65 2.29
CA ASP A 74 -10.94 -13.51 1.77
C ASP A 74 -9.95 -12.81 0.83
N SER A 75 -10.01 -11.48 0.75
CA SER A 75 -9.13 -10.69 -0.12
C SER A 75 -8.55 -9.50 0.61
N ARG A 76 -7.23 -9.33 0.54
CA ARG A 76 -6.54 -8.09 0.95
C ARG A 76 -6.67 -6.97 -0.08
N MET A 77 -7.36 -7.21 -1.19
CA MET A 77 -7.73 -6.20 -2.17
C MET A 77 -9.24 -6.01 -2.18
N VAL A 78 -9.66 -4.77 -1.93
CA VAL A 78 -11.08 -4.37 -1.87
C VAL A 78 -11.39 -3.35 -2.96
N ARG A 79 -12.67 -3.02 -3.13
CA ARG A 79 -13.10 -2.07 -4.18
C ARG A 79 -12.72 -0.63 -3.85
#